data_AF-A0A919X6P7-F1
#
_entry.id   AF-A0A919X6P7-F1
#
_cell.length_a   1.000
_cell.length_b   1.000
_cell.length_c   1.000
_cell.angle_alpha   90.00
_cell.angle_beta   90.00
_cell.angle_gamma   90.00
#
_symmetry.space_group_name_H-M   'P 1'
#
loop_
_entity.id
_entity.type
_entity.pdbx_description
1 polymer ?
#
loop_
_entity_poly.entity_id
_entity_poly.type
_entity_poly.pdbx_seq_one_letter_code
_entity_poly.pdbx_strand_id
1 'polypeptide(L)'
;MLLNIIGIIALIIIVSMIIKNNSFRSIIVVLFLSSLTLFIVRLTVENESILNAFVDSFGLLSLIAFIGVAIKFFRDRSVPNQNG
;
A
#
# COMPACT_ATOMS: atom_id res chain seq x y z
N MET A 1 5.45 -1.64 20.82
CA MET A 1 5.79 -3.09 20.70
C MET A 1 4.87 -3.81 19.72
N LEU A 2 3.56 -3.63 19.81
CA LEU A 2 2.58 -4.18 18.85
C LEU A 2 2.82 -3.74 17.40
N LEU A 3 3.16 -2.46 17.20
CA LEU A 3 3.46 -1.88 15.89
C LEU A 3 4.69 -2.50 15.20
N ASN A 4 5.75 -2.78 15.98
CA ASN A 4 6.92 -3.48 15.46
C ASN A 4 6.57 -4.90 15.01
N ILE A 5 5.69 -5.60 15.74
CA ILE A 5 5.24 -6.96 15.38
C ILE A 5 4.44 -6.91 14.08
N ILE A 6 3.50 -5.96 13.94
CA ILE A 6 2.70 -5.78 12.72
C ILE A 6 3.61 -5.42 11.53
N GLY A 7 4.58 -4.53 11.73
CA GLY A 7 5.54 -4.15 10.70
C GLY A 7 6.42 -5.31 10.23
N ILE A 8 6.90 -6.16 11.15
CA ILE A 8 7.71 -7.34 10.82
C ILE A 8 6.87 -8.37 10.04
N ILE A 9 5.62 -8.62 10.46
CA ILE A 9 4.73 -9.54 9.74
C ILE A 9 4.45 -9.03 8.32
N ALA A 10 4.17 -7.73 8.17
CA ALA A 10 3.97 -7.11 6.85
C ALA A 10 5.22 -7.25 5.96
N LEU A 11 6.41 -7.04 6.52
CA LEU A 11 7.68 -7.21 5.81
C LEU A 11 7.86 -8.65 5.32
N ILE A 12 7.58 -9.65 6.16
CA ILE A 12 7.68 -11.08 5.81
C ILE A 12 6.72 -11.43 4.66
N ILE A 13 5.50 -10.92 4.69
CA ILE A 13 4.50 -11.14 3.63
C ILE A 13 4.99 -10.52 2.31
N ILE A 14 5.50 -9.29 2.35
CA ILE A 14 6.03 -8.61 1.16
C ILE A 14 7.21 -9.37 0.56
N VAL A 15 8.17 -9.80 1.39
CA VAL A 15 9.31 -10.61 0.96
C VAL A 15 8.86 -11.93 0.33
N SER A 16 7.88 -12.61 0.94
CA SER A 16 7.33 -13.86 0.39
C SER A 16 6.67 -13.65 -0.98
N MET A 17 5.98 -12.53 -1.19
CA MET A 17 5.37 -12.19 -2.48
C MET A 17 6.40 -11.85 -3.56
N ILE A 18 7.49 -11.17 -3.19
CA ILE A 18 8.61 -10.89 -4.11
C ILE A 18 9.25 -12.20 -4.56
N ILE A 19 9.50 -13.14 -3.64
CA ILE A 19 10.08 -14.46 -3.94
C ILE A 19 9.16 -15.29 -4.84
N LYS A 20 7.84 -15.19 -4.66
CA LYS A 20 6.84 -15.89 -5.49
C LYS A 20 6.64 -15.28 -6.89
N ASN A 21 7.40 -14.25 -7.27
CA ASN A 21 7.26 -13.52 -8.54
C ASN A 21 5.81 -13.10 -8.82
N ASN A 22 5.08 -12.72 -7.76
CA ASN A 22 3.72 -12.24 -7.91
C ASN A 22 3.73 -10.96 -8.76
N SER A 23 2.67 -10.78 -9.54
CA SER A 23 2.56 -9.63 -10.45
C SER A 23 2.80 -8.34 -9.66
N PHE A 24 3.55 -7.40 -10.22
CA PHE A 24 3.85 -6.09 -9.60
C PHE A 24 2.59 -5.41 -9.03
N ARG A 25 1.45 -5.59 -9.70
CA ARG A 25 0.13 -5.15 -9.22
C ARG A 25 -0.26 -5.73 -7.86
N SER A 26 -0.03 -7.03 -7.65
CA SER A 26 -0.33 -7.73 -6.39
C SER A 26 0.56 -7.23 -5.25
N ILE A 27 1.85 -6.99 -5.53
CA ILE A 27 2.79 -6.42 -4.56
C ILE A 27 2.34 -5.02 -4.12
N ILE A 28 1.91 -4.16 -5.05
CA ILE A 28 1.41 -2.83 -4.71
C ILE A 28 0.12 -2.89 -3.89
N VAL A 29 -0.81 -3.80 -4.22
CA VAL A 29 -2.05 -3.97 -3.45
C VAL A 29 -1.75 -4.37 -2.02
N VAL A 30 -0.80 -5.28 -1.81
CA VAL A 30 -0.43 -5.73 -0.45
C VAL A 30 0.33 -4.67 0.34
N LEU A 31 1.21 -3.89 -0.31
CA LEU A 31 1.80 -2.70 0.28
C LEU A 31 0.73 -1.71 0.72
N PHE A 32 -0.24 -1.42 -0.15
CA PHE A 32 -1.33 -0.50 0.16
C PHE A 32 -2.21 -1.00 1.32
N LEU A 33 -2.60 -2.28 1.33
CA LEU A 33 -3.37 -2.87 2.44
C LEU A 33 -2.59 -2.83 3.76
N SER A 34 -1.28 -3.10 3.71
CA SER A 34 -0.43 -3.10 4.90
C SER A 34 -0.31 -1.69 5.49
N SER A 35 -0.07 -0.69 4.64
CA SER A 35 -0.04 0.73 5.03
C SER A 35 -1.40 1.23 5.55
N LEU A 36 -2.51 0.81 4.93
CA LEU A 36 -3.85 1.16 5.41
C LEU A 36 -4.13 0.55 6.79
N THR A 37 -3.70 -0.70 7.01
CA THR A 37 -3.84 -1.36 8.31
C THR A 37 -3.04 -0.63 9.39
N LEU A 38 -1.79 -0.28 9.10
CA LEU A 38 -0.95 0.52 10.00
C LEU A 38 -1.56 1.89 10.30
N PHE A 39 -2.14 2.53 9.28
CA PHE A 39 -2.83 3.81 9.43
C PHE A 39 -4.01 3.72 10.41
N ILE A 40 -4.88 2.73 10.24
CA ILE A 40 -6.03 2.52 11.14
C ILE A 40 -5.54 2.22 12.56
N VAL A 41 -4.50 1.39 12.72
CA VAL A 41 -3.92 1.07 14.03
C VAL A 41 -3.37 2.34 14.69
N ARG A 42 -2.62 3.18 13.97
CA ARG A 42 -2.10 4.44 14.53
C ARG A 42 -3.20 5.42 14.90
N LEU A 43 -4.26 5.50 14.09
CA LEU A 43 -5.39 6.37 14.35
C LEU A 43 -6.18 5.94 15.60
N THR A 44 -6.38 4.63 15.77
CA THR A 44 -7.28 4.08 16.81
C THR A 44 -6.57 3.71 18.10
N VAL A 45 -5.34 3.21 18.02
CA VAL A 45 -4.57 2.71 19.18
C VAL A 45 -3.63 3.78 19.71
N GLU A 46 -2.90 4.46 18.83
CA GLU A 46 -1.91 5.48 19.23
C GLU A 46 -2.51 6.89 19.32
N ASN A 47 -3.77 7.08 18.89
CA ASN A 47 -4.45 8.38 18.85
C ASN A 47 -3.62 9.48 18.18
N GLU A 48 -2.84 9.10 17.16
CA GLU A 48 -2.05 10.06 16.40
C GLU A 48 -2.95 10.93 15.52
N SER A 49 -2.49 12.16 15.25
CA SER A 49 -3.17 13.05 14.33
C SER A 49 -3.23 12.42 12.93
N ILE A 50 -4.35 12.61 12.23
CA ILE A 50 -4.61 12.01 10.91
C ILE A 50 -3.45 12.22 9.94
N LEU A 51 -2.84 13.41 9.93
CA LEU A 51 -1.72 13.72 9.05
C LEU A 51 -0.44 12.96 9.41
N ASN A 52 -0.09 12.87 10.70
CA ASN A 52 1.09 12.12 11.12
C ASN A 52 0.91 10.63 10.89
N ALA A 53 -0.23 10.07 11.32
CA ALA A 53 -0.54 8.67 11.12
C ALA A 53 -0.49 8.29 9.63
N PHE A 54 -0.94 9.18 8.74
CA PHE A 54 -0.92 8.96 7.30
C PHE A 54 0.51 8.93 6.74
N VAL A 55 1.31 9.96 7.05
CA VAL A 55 2.70 10.07 6.58
C VAL A 55 3.55 8.91 7.10
N ASP A 56 3.38 8.53 8.36
CA ASP A 56 4.18 7.46 8.96
C ASP A 56 3.76 6.06 8.47
N SER A 57 2.49 5.88 8.08
CA SER A 57 1.96 4.56 7.68
C SER A 57 2.09 4.28 6.21
N PHE A 58 1.87 5.30 5.38
CA PHE A 58 2.05 5.20 3.94
C PHE A 58 3.50 5.51 3.56
N GLY A 59 4.12 6.54 4.10
CA GLY A 59 5.45 6.96 3.67
C GLY A 59 5.49 7.43 2.20
N LEU A 60 6.54 8.16 1.85
CA LEU A 60 6.69 8.76 0.51
C LEU A 60 6.68 7.72 -0.63
N LEU A 61 7.30 6.56 -0.41
CA LEU A 61 7.40 5.51 -1.44
C LEU A 61 6.06 4.87 -1.77
N SER A 62 5.21 4.58 -0.77
CA SER A 62 3.89 4.02 -1.08
C SER A 62 2.96 5.07 -1.69
N LEU A 63 3.12 6.35 -1.34
CA LEU A 63 2.39 7.45 -1.96
C LEU A 63 2.72 7.55 -3.46
N ILE A 64 4.01 7.50 -3.81
CA ILE A 64 4.47 7.50 -5.21
C ILE A 64 3.96 6.24 -5.94
N ALA A 65 4.02 5.07 -5.31
CA ALA A 65 3.50 3.83 -5.88
C ALA A 65 1.97 3.89 -6.09
N PHE A 66 1.24 4.49 -5.15
CA PHE A 66 -0.21 4.69 -5.24
C PHE A 66 -0.56 5.63 -6.39
N ILE A 67 0.16 6.75 -6.54
CA ILE A 67 0.01 7.67 -7.68
C ILE A 67 0.32 6.93 -8.99
N GLY A 68 1.40 6.15 -9.04
CA GLY A 68 1.76 5.36 -10.22
C GLY A 68 0.67 4.35 -10.62
N VAL A 69 0.07 3.66 -9.64
CA VAL A 69 -1.05 2.73 -9.90
C VAL A 69 -2.32 3.47 -10.27
N ALA A 70 -2.63 4.60 -9.64
CA ALA A 70 -3.78 5.42 -9.99
C ALA A 70 -3.65 5.91 -11.44
N ILE A 71 -2.51 6.49 -11.82
CA ILE A 71 -2.23 6.93 -13.19
C ILE A 71 -2.38 5.76 -14.17
N LYS A 72 -1.78 4.60 -13.87
CA LYS A 72 -1.90 3.43 -14.73
C LYS A 72 -3.35 2.96 -14.86
N PHE A 73 -4.08 2.89 -13.76
CA PHE A 73 -5.49 2.48 -13.74
C PHE A 73 -6.38 3.44 -14.53
N PHE A 74 -6.19 4.76 -14.37
CA PHE A 74 -6.89 5.77 -15.14
C PHE A 74 -6.51 5.73 -16.61
N ARG A 75 -5.23 5.52 -16.95
CA ARG A 75 -4.77 5.36 -18.33
C ARG A 75 -5.38 4.14 -19.00
N ASP A 76 -5.39 2.99 -18.32
CA ASP A 76 -5.96 1.75 -18.84
C ASP A 76 -7.50 1.85 -19.00
N ARG A 77 -8.18 2.72 -18.23
CA ARG A 77 -9.61 3.02 -18.42
C ARG A 77 -9.91 4.11 -19.46
N SER A 78 -8.96 4.99 -19.76
CA SER A 78 -9.16 6.09 -20.70
C SER A 78 -8.78 5.75 -22.13
N VAL A 79 -8.25 4.55 -22.39
CA VAL A 79 -8.32 3.94 -23.72
C VAL A 79 -9.72 3.34 -23.86
N PRO A 80 -10.64 3.97 -24.62
CA PRO A 80 -11.90 3.32 -24.93
C PRO A 80 -11.55 2.04 -25.68
N ASN A 81 -12.15 0.94 -25.28
CA ASN A 81 -12.13 -0.29 -26.04
C ASN A 81 -12.72 0.01 -27.44
N GLN A 82 -11.87 0.36 -28.41
CA GLN A 82 -12.23 0.56 -29.82
C GLN A 82 -12.27 -0.77 -30.58
N ASN A 83 -12.75 -1.83 -29.93
CA ASN A 83 -13.08 -3.06 -30.62
C ASN A 83 -14.60 -3.17 -30.67
N GLY A 84 -15.14 -2.55 -31.73
CA GLY A 84 -16.32 -3.10 -32.41
C GLY A 84 -15.95 -4.34 -33.21
#